data_AF-A0A2V9RIL7-F1
#
_entry.id   AF-A0A2V9RIL7-F1
#
_cell.length_a   1.000
_cell.length_b   1.000
_cell.length_c   1.000
_cell.angle_alpha   90.00
_cell.angle_beta   90.00
_cell.angle_gamma   90.00
#
_symmetry.space_group_name_H-M   'P 1'
#
loop_
_entity.id
_entity.type
_entity.pdbx_description
1 polymer ?
#
loop_
_entity_poly.entity_id
_entity_poly.type
_entity_poly.pdbx_seq_one_letter_code
_entity_poly.pdbx_strand_id
1 'polypeptide(L)'
;MDVKASCFYSTCRRRDFLKVGALAFAGLNLPKLLAADRNRREISCIVLFQNGGASQLDTFDPKPDAPSDIRGSFKAIPTSVPGTHISELLPRTAKLAHKFSIIRSMHSDEAIHERARQYIFSGTKPRNELLHPSYGAVVSRELGSKNGLPPFVVIPEKDLSAEAGFLGSSYDPFVTGNPNTKDFSVKDLTLPLGLTLEEAQARTHLLAMLDSAFKNVEQSPVIDSMDEFYRKAFELISSPAAKRAFNIGEEPEKLRDDYGRTTVGQGALLARRLIESGVRLATVFHGGYDTHVNHEKLTQPLLSEFD
;
A
#
# COMPACT_ATOMS: atom_id res chain seq x y z
N MET A 1 -47.30 -13.85 34.94
CA MET A 1 -47.70 -12.44 34.81
C MET A 1 -46.42 -11.63 34.68
N ASP A 2 -45.72 -11.80 33.57
CA ASP A 2 -45.81 -10.96 32.35
C ASP A 2 -44.92 -9.73 32.44
N VAL A 3 -43.66 -9.96 32.05
CA VAL A 3 -42.68 -8.95 31.68
C VAL A 3 -43.07 -8.44 30.29
N LYS A 4 -43.49 -7.18 30.19
CA LYS A 4 -43.82 -6.51 28.93
C LYS A 4 -42.58 -6.39 28.04
N ALA A 5 -42.61 -7.05 26.90
CA ALA A 5 -41.71 -6.80 25.78
C ALA A 5 -42.13 -5.51 25.05
N SER A 6 -41.24 -4.52 25.00
CA SER A 6 -41.39 -3.33 24.16
C SER A 6 -40.92 -3.66 22.74
N CYS A 7 -41.88 -3.77 21.80
CA CYS A 7 -41.62 -3.94 20.38
C CYS A 7 -41.24 -2.59 19.75
N PHE A 8 -39.99 -2.44 19.32
CA PHE A 8 -39.53 -1.33 18.49
C PHE A 8 -40.13 -1.47 17.08
N TYR A 9 -41.07 -0.60 16.72
CA TYR A 9 -41.52 -0.41 15.34
C TYR A 9 -40.37 0.16 14.49
N SER A 10 -39.67 -0.68 13.75
CA SER A 10 -38.78 -0.25 12.67
C SER A 10 -39.62 0.02 11.41
N THR A 11 -39.73 1.28 11.01
CA THR A 11 -40.36 1.69 9.75
C THR A 11 -39.54 1.16 8.57
N CYS A 12 -40.00 0.08 7.93
CA CYS A 12 -39.44 -0.41 6.68
C CYS A 12 -39.65 0.65 5.58
N ARG A 13 -38.57 1.26 5.09
CA ARG A 13 -38.66 2.30 4.04
C ARG A 13 -38.88 1.63 2.68
N ARG A 14 -39.64 2.27 1.78
CA ARG A 14 -39.88 1.81 0.39
C ARG A 14 -38.61 1.40 -0.36
N ARG A 15 -37.48 2.03 -0.03
CA ARG A 15 -36.16 1.74 -0.63
C ARG A 15 -35.60 0.37 -0.22
N ASP A 16 -35.92 -0.10 0.99
CA ASP A 16 -35.50 -1.41 1.49
C ASP A 16 -36.37 -2.52 0.89
N PHE A 17 -37.67 -2.28 0.71
CA PHE A 17 -38.56 -3.19 -0.01
C PHE A 17 -38.15 -3.37 -1.49
N LEU A 18 -37.73 -2.28 -2.16
CA LEU A 18 -37.20 -2.36 -3.53
C LEU A 18 -35.85 -3.08 -3.61
N LYS A 19 -34.95 -2.91 -2.61
CA LYS A 19 -33.68 -3.66 -2.55
C LYS A 19 -33.92 -5.15 -2.37
N VAL A 20 -34.83 -5.53 -1.48
CA VAL A 20 -35.16 -6.94 -1.21
C VAL A 20 -35.95 -7.57 -2.37
N GLY A 21 -36.89 -6.84 -2.96
CA GLY A 21 -37.68 -7.29 -4.11
C GLY A 21 -36.86 -7.44 -5.40
N ALA A 22 -35.87 -6.57 -5.63
CA ALA A 22 -34.98 -6.65 -6.79
C ALA A 22 -34.04 -7.87 -6.73
N LEU A 23 -33.60 -8.26 -5.53
CA LEU A 23 -32.76 -9.46 -5.33
C LEU A 23 -33.53 -10.76 -5.63
N ALA A 24 -34.82 -10.80 -5.28
CA ALA A 24 -35.69 -11.94 -5.58
C ALA A 24 -35.97 -12.07 -7.09
N PHE A 25 -36.22 -10.95 -7.79
CA PHE A 25 -36.47 -10.94 -9.24
C PHE A 25 -35.23 -11.28 -10.09
N ALA A 26 -34.02 -11.05 -9.58
CA ALA A 26 -32.76 -11.35 -10.27
C ALA A 26 -32.27 -12.80 -10.10
N GLY A 27 -32.99 -13.66 -9.36
CA GLY A 27 -32.62 -15.07 -9.16
C GLY A 27 -31.29 -15.29 -8.41
N LEU A 28 -30.84 -14.27 -7.68
CA LEU A 28 -29.66 -14.32 -6.80
C LEU A 28 -30.07 -14.95 -5.47
N ASN A 29 -30.00 -16.28 -5.40
CA ASN A 29 -30.09 -16.98 -4.13
C ASN A 29 -28.72 -16.98 -3.41
N LEU A 30 -28.73 -17.13 -2.09
CA LEU A 30 -27.53 -17.16 -1.25
C LEU A 30 -26.43 -18.12 -1.78
N PRO A 31 -26.76 -19.32 -2.30
CA PRO A 31 -25.77 -20.20 -2.93
C PRO A 31 -25.08 -19.59 -4.17
N LYS A 32 -25.81 -18.86 -5.04
CA LYS A 32 -25.20 -18.16 -6.19
C LYS A 32 -24.36 -16.97 -5.77
N LEU A 33 -24.74 -16.26 -4.71
CA LEU A 33 -23.92 -15.20 -4.13
C LEU A 33 -22.61 -15.76 -3.55
N LEU A 34 -22.69 -16.88 -2.83
CA LEU A 34 -21.53 -17.59 -2.29
C LEU A 34 -20.68 -18.28 -3.38
N ALA A 35 -21.30 -18.71 -4.49
CA ALA A 35 -20.58 -19.28 -5.63
C ALA A 35 -19.89 -18.20 -6.49
N ALA A 36 -20.47 -17.00 -6.58
CA ALA A 36 -19.81 -15.84 -7.20
C ALA A 36 -18.54 -15.43 -6.45
N ASP A 37 -18.46 -15.72 -5.15
CA ASP A 37 -17.27 -15.50 -4.32
C ASP A 37 -16.09 -16.41 -4.70
N ARG A 38 -16.35 -17.57 -5.34
CA ARG A 38 -15.30 -18.55 -5.72
C ARG A 38 -14.53 -18.18 -6.99
N ASN A 39 -15.03 -17.23 -7.78
CA ASN A 39 -14.37 -16.73 -8.99
C ASN A 39 -13.87 -15.28 -8.81
N ARG A 40 -13.52 -14.89 -7.58
CA ARG A 40 -12.85 -13.60 -7.38
C ARG A 40 -11.49 -13.63 -8.04
N ARG A 41 -11.32 -12.80 -9.07
CA ARG A 41 -10.01 -12.52 -9.65
C ARG A 41 -9.08 -12.05 -8.54
N GLU A 42 -7.91 -12.67 -8.42
CA GLU A 42 -6.89 -12.15 -7.50
C GLU A 42 -6.46 -10.76 -7.99
N ILE A 43 -6.54 -9.78 -7.10
CA ILE A 43 -6.16 -8.40 -7.37
C ILE A 43 -4.88 -8.13 -6.60
N SER A 44 -3.85 -7.67 -7.32
CA SER A 44 -2.66 -7.07 -6.74
C SER A 44 -2.68 -5.56 -6.95
N CYS A 45 -2.09 -4.80 -6.03
CA CYS A 45 -2.14 -3.34 -6.04
C CYS A 45 -0.75 -2.71 -5.86
N ILE A 46 -0.46 -1.69 -6.65
CA ILE A 46 0.67 -0.78 -6.43
C ILE A 46 0.08 0.56 -5.99
N VAL A 47 0.51 1.05 -4.84
CA VAL A 47 0.14 2.37 -4.32
C VAL A 47 1.32 3.31 -4.52
N LEU A 48 1.13 4.33 -5.36
CA LEU A 48 2.09 5.43 -5.49
C LEU A 48 1.65 6.54 -4.54
N PHE A 49 2.38 6.72 -3.44
CA PHE A 49 2.00 7.65 -2.37
C PHE A 49 2.88 8.90 -2.38
N GLN A 50 2.29 10.04 -2.72
CA GLN A 50 2.94 11.35 -2.73
C GLN A 50 2.97 11.93 -1.30
N ASN A 51 4.04 11.60 -0.57
CA ASN A 51 4.22 11.94 0.83
C ASN A 51 4.58 13.42 1.00
N GLY A 52 3.83 14.09 1.89
CA GLY A 52 3.81 15.54 2.05
C GLY A 52 2.52 16.19 1.51
N GLY A 53 1.67 15.43 0.81
CA GLY A 53 0.35 15.89 0.40
C GLY A 53 0.40 16.81 -0.80
N ALA A 54 0.61 16.23 -1.98
CA ALA A 54 0.57 16.98 -3.23
C ALA A 54 -0.75 17.74 -3.36
N SER A 55 -0.67 19.03 -3.68
CA SER A 55 -1.83 19.88 -3.85
C SER A 55 -2.73 19.34 -4.97
N GLN A 56 -4.01 19.15 -4.67
CA GLN A 56 -5.00 18.73 -5.67
C GLN A 56 -5.19 19.77 -6.79
N LEU A 57 -4.97 21.05 -6.47
CA LEU A 57 -5.08 22.16 -7.43
C LEU A 57 -3.98 22.11 -8.49
N ASP A 58 -2.81 21.59 -8.09
CA ASP A 58 -1.61 21.53 -8.92
C ASP A 58 -1.41 20.13 -9.54
N THR A 59 -2.34 19.21 -9.29
CA THR A 59 -2.33 17.83 -9.82
C THR A 59 -3.62 17.50 -10.59
N PHE A 60 -4.60 16.87 -9.94
CA PHE A 60 -5.73 16.21 -10.60
C PHE A 60 -7.06 16.99 -10.55
N ASP A 61 -7.13 18.11 -9.85
CA ASP A 61 -8.34 18.94 -9.72
C ASP A 61 -8.03 20.46 -9.79
N PRO A 62 -7.44 20.94 -10.90
CA PRO A 62 -7.22 22.36 -11.08
C PRO A 62 -8.56 23.10 -11.12
N LYS A 63 -8.58 24.32 -10.58
CA LYS A 63 -9.75 25.21 -10.53
C LYS A 63 -9.55 26.43 -11.42
N PRO A 64 -9.47 26.30 -12.75
CA PRO A 64 -9.11 27.40 -13.65
C PRO A 64 -10.06 28.60 -13.55
N ASP A 65 -11.34 28.34 -13.28
CA ASP A 65 -12.40 29.35 -13.18
C ASP A 65 -12.53 29.96 -11.76
N ALA A 66 -11.78 29.47 -10.78
CA ALA A 66 -11.78 30.06 -9.45
C ALA A 66 -10.97 31.39 -9.43
N PRO A 67 -11.25 32.28 -8.47
CA PRO A 67 -10.44 33.49 -8.26
C PRO A 67 -8.94 33.18 -8.14
N SER A 68 -8.09 34.15 -8.50
CA SER A 68 -6.62 34.01 -8.45
C SER A 68 -6.09 33.55 -7.10
N ASP A 69 -6.79 33.91 -6.03
CA ASP A 69 -6.36 33.63 -4.65
C ASP A 69 -6.79 32.22 -4.19
N ILE A 70 -7.60 31.52 -5.00
CA ILE A 70 -8.10 30.16 -4.74
C ILE A 70 -7.50 29.15 -5.72
N ARG A 71 -7.34 29.52 -6.99
CA ARG A 71 -6.75 28.63 -7.99
C ARG A 71 -5.22 28.57 -7.82
N GLY A 72 -4.63 27.40 -8.08
CA GLY A 72 -3.18 27.23 -8.08
C GLY A 72 -2.49 28.06 -9.18
N SER A 73 -1.18 28.24 -9.07
CA SER A 73 -0.37 29.03 -10.01
C SER A 73 -0.21 28.36 -11.38
N PHE A 74 -0.50 27.06 -11.48
CA PHE A 74 -0.37 26.28 -12.70
C PHE A 74 -1.67 26.22 -13.50
N LYS A 75 -1.54 26.09 -14.82
CA LYS A 75 -2.68 26.03 -15.75
C LYS A 75 -3.28 24.63 -15.80
N ALA A 76 -4.56 24.59 -16.16
CA ALA A 76 -5.24 23.35 -16.51
C ALA A 76 -5.02 23.02 -18.00
N ILE A 77 -4.72 21.76 -18.30
CA ILE A 77 -4.62 21.22 -19.66
C ILE A 77 -5.72 20.17 -19.89
N PRO A 78 -6.23 20.04 -21.13
CA PRO A 78 -7.17 18.97 -21.46
C PRO A 78 -6.47 17.61 -21.42
N THR A 79 -7.24 16.55 -21.15
CA THR A 79 -6.76 15.17 -21.15
C THR A 79 -7.29 14.38 -22.34
N SER A 80 -6.87 13.12 -22.47
CA SER A 80 -7.45 12.17 -23.44
C SER A 80 -8.94 11.89 -23.24
N VAL A 81 -9.53 12.26 -22.10
CA VAL A 81 -10.98 12.14 -21.84
C VAL A 81 -11.63 13.52 -22.00
N PRO A 82 -12.56 13.70 -22.96
CA PRO A 82 -13.23 14.98 -23.18
C PRO A 82 -13.88 15.54 -21.90
N GLY A 83 -13.74 16.85 -21.68
CA GLY A 83 -14.24 17.54 -20.49
C GLY A 83 -13.38 17.36 -19.23
N THR A 84 -12.41 16.44 -19.23
CA THR A 84 -11.50 16.24 -18.08
C THR A 84 -10.22 17.04 -18.27
N HIS A 85 -9.87 17.84 -17.25
CA HIS A 85 -8.67 18.67 -17.21
C HIS A 85 -7.84 18.35 -15.95
N ILE A 86 -6.51 18.34 -16.09
CA ILE A 86 -5.54 18.21 -15.00
C ILE A 86 -4.46 19.29 -15.14
N SER A 87 -3.54 19.39 -14.19
CA SER A 87 -2.45 20.37 -14.20
C SER A 87 -1.51 20.22 -15.40
N GLU A 88 -0.99 21.34 -15.91
CA GLU A 88 0.02 21.40 -16.97
C GLU A 88 1.34 20.71 -16.61
N LEU A 89 1.56 20.44 -15.33
CA LEU A 89 2.72 19.70 -14.82
C LEU A 89 2.63 18.18 -15.05
N LEU A 90 1.49 17.67 -15.53
CA LEU A 90 1.26 16.24 -15.77
C LEU A 90 0.90 15.90 -17.23
N PRO A 91 1.67 16.36 -18.24
CA PRO A 91 1.32 16.19 -19.65
C PRO A 91 1.31 14.74 -20.15
N ARG A 92 2.13 13.84 -19.61
CA ARG A 92 2.16 12.41 -19.98
C ARG A 92 0.97 11.69 -19.35
N THR A 93 0.68 11.98 -18.09
CA THR A 93 -0.50 11.48 -17.37
C THR A 93 -1.79 11.92 -18.04
N ALA A 94 -1.88 13.16 -18.54
CA ALA A 94 -3.04 13.68 -19.27
C ALA A 94 -3.37 12.82 -20.52
N LYS A 95 -2.34 12.37 -21.24
CA LYS A 95 -2.50 11.47 -22.41
C LYS A 95 -3.03 10.09 -22.03
N LEU A 96 -2.85 9.67 -20.77
CA LEU A 96 -3.26 8.37 -20.25
C LEU A 96 -4.57 8.42 -19.45
N ALA A 97 -5.26 9.56 -19.35
CA ALA A 97 -6.50 9.71 -18.57
C ALA A 97 -7.60 8.68 -18.88
N HIS A 98 -7.67 8.16 -20.11
CA HIS A 98 -8.61 7.09 -20.48
C HIS A 98 -8.31 5.73 -19.83
N LYS A 99 -7.19 5.58 -19.12
CA LYS A 99 -6.76 4.35 -18.43
C LYS A 99 -6.98 4.39 -16.91
N PHE A 100 -7.36 5.52 -16.35
CA PHE A 100 -7.57 5.66 -14.91
C PHE A 100 -8.83 6.48 -14.60
N SER A 101 -9.23 6.48 -13.33
CA SER A 101 -10.34 7.28 -12.83
C SER A 101 -9.84 8.27 -11.78
N ILE A 102 -10.34 9.51 -11.84
CA ILE A 102 -9.98 10.56 -10.89
C ILE A 102 -11.10 10.67 -9.85
N ILE A 103 -10.74 10.65 -8.57
CA ILE A 103 -11.69 10.84 -7.46
C ILE A 103 -11.43 12.22 -6.86
N ARG A 104 -12.36 13.17 -7.10
CA ARG A 104 -12.31 14.55 -6.58
C ARG A 104 -13.20 14.80 -5.37
N SER A 105 -13.88 13.76 -4.87
CA SER A 105 -14.83 13.85 -3.77
C SER A 105 -14.21 13.62 -2.39
N MET A 106 -12.92 13.26 -2.32
CA MET A 106 -12.23 13.01 -1.06
C MET A 106 -11.87 14.33 -0.38
N HIS A 107 -12.20 14.45 0.90
CA HIS A 107 -11.82 15.57 1.75
C HIS A 107 -11.52 15.06 3.16
N SER A 108 -10.74 15.83 3.91
CA SER A 108 -10.38 15.54 5.30
C SER A 108 -10.20 16.85 6.05
N ASP A 109 -10.61 16.87 7.31
CA ASP A 109 -10.39 18.00 8.23
C ASP A 109 -9.05 17.88 8.99
N GLU A 110 -8.24 16.86 8.67
CA GLU A 110 -6.96 16.63 9.33
C GLU A 110 -5.86 17.47 8.70
N ALA A 111 -5.33 18.42 9.47
CA ALA A 111 -4.31 19.36 9.03
C ALA A 111 -2.87 18.88 9.31
N ILE A 112 -2.70 17.80 10.09
CA ILE A 112 -1.38 17.28 10.45
C ILE A 112 -1.01 16.12 9.52
N HIS A 113 0.10 16.23 8.78
CA HIS A 113 0.54 15.24 7.80
C HIS A 113 0.60 13.81 8.34
N GLU A 114 1.20 13.60 9.52
CA GLU A 114 1.31 12.28 10.15
C GLU A 114 -0.06 11.66 10.42
N ARG A 115 -0.99 12.46 10.97
CA ARG A 115 -2.34 12.00 11.27
C ARG A 115 -3.15 11.75 9.99
N ALA A 116 -3.00 12.60 8.98
CA ALA A 116 -3.66 12.42 7.69
C ALA A 116 -3.17 11.15 6.98
N ARG A 117 -1.86 10.84 7.04
CA ARG A 117 -1.28 9.60 6.52
C ARG A 117 -1.81 8.37 7.27
N GLN A 118 -1.83 8.39 8.60
CA GLN A 118 -2.43 7.30 9.37
C GLN A 118 -3.90 7.11 9.00
N TYR A 119 -4.64 8.20 8.77
CA TYR A 119 -6.04 8.12 8.39
C TYR A 119 -6.24 7.47 7.02
N ILE A 120 -5.49 7.88 5.99
CA ILE A 120 -5.63 7.30 4.64
C ILE A 120 -5.15 5.84 4.58
N PHE A 121 -4.13 5.47 5.36
CA PHE A 121 -3.63 4.09 5.40
C PHE A 121 -4.52 3.15 6.22
N SER A 122 -5.11 3.61 7.31
CA SER A 122 -5.95 2.75 8.18
C SER A 122 -7.45 2.86 7.91
N GLY A 123 -7.89 3.89 7.18
CA GLY A 123 -9.30 4.25 7.03
C GLY A 123 -9.95 4.74 8.33
N THR A 124 -9.18 4.89 9.41
CA THR A 124 -9.69 5.28 10.73
C THR A 124 -9.01 6.56 11.20
N LYS A 125 -9.81 7.54 11.66
CA LYS A 125 -9.26 8.80 12.17
C LYS A 125 -8.37 8.48 13.39
N PRO A 126 -7.08 8.88 13.38
CA PRO A 126 -6.14 8.44 14.39
C PRO A 126 -6.51 8.96 15.77
N ARG A 127 -6.42 8.06 16.75
CA ARG A 127 -6.61 8.32 18.18
C ARG A 127 -5.29 8.01 18.89
N ASN A 128 -4.98 8.72 19.97
CA ASN A 128 -3.68 8.61 20.62
C ASN A 128 -3.49 7.25 21.33
N GLU A 129 -4.58 6.55 21.61
CA GLU A 129 -4.59 5.34 22.43
C GLU A 129 -4.35 4.06 21.63
N LEU A 130 -4.57 4.09 20.31
CA LEU A 130 -4.54 2.88 19.49
C LEU A 130 -4.09 3.16 18.06
N LEU A 131 -3.01 2.48 17.66
CA LEU A 131 -2.57 2.46 16.28
C LEU A 131 -3.37 1.41 15.50
N HIS A 132 -4.18 1.88 14.56
CA HIS A 132 -4.92 1.02 13.64
C HIS A 132 -3.99 0.47 12.54
N PRO A 133 -4.18 -0.79 12.11
CA PRO A 133 -3.39 -1.37 11.03
C PRO A 133 -3.59 -0.60 9.72
N SER A 134 -2.53 -0.51 8.93
CA SER A 134 -2.63 -0.10 7.54
C SER A 134 -3.40 -1.11 6.70
N TYR A 135 -3.95 -0.68 5.56
CA TYR A 135 -4.58 -1.57 4.59
C TYR A 135 -3.61 -2.67 4.12
N GLY A 136 -2.30 -2.39 4.08
CA GLY A 136 -1.28 -3.36 3.72
C GLY A 136 -1.12 -4.45 4.78
N ALA A 137 -1.15 -4.09 6.07
CA ALA A 137 -1.13 -5.07 7.15
C ALA A 137 -2.41 -5.92 7.21
N VAL A 138 -3.57 -5.32 6.90
CA VAL A 138 -4.83 -6.08 6.74
C VAL A 138 -4.70 -7.07 5.59
N VAL A 139 -4.14 -6.67 4.45
CA VAL A 139 -3.85 -7.58 3.32
C VAL A 139 -2.90 -8.71 3.74
N SER A 140 -1.84 -8.40 4.50
CA SER A 140 -0.92 -9.41 5.02
C SER A 140 -1.62 -10.43 5.91
N ARG A 141 -2.54 -9.99 6.78
CA ARG A 141 -3.29 -10.85 7.69
C ARG A 141 -4.30 -11.74 6.97
N GLU A 142 -5.10 -11.15 6.09
CA GLU A 142 -6.23 -11.87 5.47
C GLU A 142 -5.78 -12.79 4.33
N LEU A 143 -4.73 -12.42 3.61
CA LEU A 143 -4.36 -13.08 2.36
C LEU A 143 -3.04 -13.86 2.42
N GLY A 144 -2.16 -13.55 3.37
CA GLY A 144 -0.89 -14.26 3.55
C GLY A 144 0.07 -14.20 2.37
N SER A 145 1.23 -14.85 2.52
CA SER A 145 2.27 -14.89 1.49
C SER A 145 1.85 -15.72 0.27
N LYS A 146 2.46 -15.39 -0.87
CA LYS A 146 2.28 -16.12 -2.14
C LYS A 146 3.66 -16.33 -2.76
N ASN A 147 3.93 -17.53 -3.28
CA ASN A 147 5.21 -17.91 -3.88
C ASN A 147 6.44 -17.67 -2.97
N GLY A 148 6.26 -17.71 -1.64
CA GLY A 148 7.32 -17.41 -0.67
C GLY A 148 7.74 -15.93 -0.63
N LEU A 149 6.94 -15.02 -1.19
CA LEU A 149 7.15 -13.58 -1.13
C LEU A 149 6.29 -12.92 -0.05
N PRO A 150 6.76 -11.81 0.55
CA PRO A 150 5.98 -11.06 1.51
C PRO A 150 4.70 -10.52 0.85
N PRO A 151 3.53 -10.60 1.53
CA PRO A 151 2.27 -10.10 0.97
C PRO A 151 2.26 -8.58 0.77
N PHE A 152 2.94 -7.84 1.66
CA PHE A 152 3.00 -6.39 1.66
C PHE A 152 4.46 -5.90 1.67
N VAL A 153 4.80 -5.05 0.70
CA VAL A 153 6.12 -4.44 0.55
C VAL A 153 6.03 -2.93 0.53
N VAL A 154 7.00 -2.26 1.13
CA VAL A 154 7.15 -0.80 1.12
C VAL A 154 8.51 -0.40 0.53
N ILE A 155 8.50 0.62 -0.32
CA ILE A 155 9.64 1.14 -1.07
C ILE A 155 9.68 2.68 -0.94
N PRO A 156 10.83 3.32 -0.69
CA PRO A 156 12.09 2.73 -0.26
C PRO A 156 12.15 2.46 1.26
N GLU A 157 11.41 3.24 2.05
CA GLU A 157 11.48 3.24 3.51
C GLU A 157 10.10 3.16 4.14
N LYS A 158 10.03 2.61 5.35
CA LYS A 158 8.77 2.43 6.09
C LYS A 158 8.33 3.76 6.69
N ASP A 159 7.10 4.16 6.38
CA ASP A 159 6.35 5.17 7.12
C ASP A 159 5.61 4.52 8.30
N LEU A 160 5.52 5.21 9.44
CA LEU A 160 4.74 4.74 10.61
C LEU A 160 3.29 4.43 10.25
N SER A 161 2.72 5.11 9.26
CA SER A 161 1.34 4.90 8.82
C SER A 161 1.14 3.57 8.09
N ALA A 162 2.21 2.92 7.63
CA ALA A 162 2.16 1.63 6.95
C ALA A 162 2.21 0.44 7.92
N GLU A 163 2.33 0.66 9.22
CA GLU A 163 2.52 -0.40 10.23
C GLU A 163 1.27 -1.26 10.47
N ALA A 164 1.50 -2.42 11.10
CA ALA A 164 0.48 -3.36 11.48
C ALA A 164 -0.34 -2.94 12.72
N GLY A 165 0.13 -1.96 13.49
CA GLY A 165 -0.60 -1.49 14.68
C GLY A 165 -0.96 -2.64 15.62
N PHE A 166 -2.22 -2.67 16.09
CA PHE A 166 -2.69 -3.73 16.99
C PHE A 166 -2.73 -5.14 16.38
N LEU A 167 -2.50 -5.33 15.07
CA LEU A 167 -2.39 -6.67 14.48
C LEU A 167 -1.07 -7.37 14.86
N GLY A 168 -0.07 -6.60 15.29
CA GLY A 168 1.24 -7.11 15.66
C GLY A 168 2.26 -7.10 14.51
N SER A 169 3.53 -7.06 14.88
CA SER A 169 4.69 -6.93 13.98
C SER A 169 4.80 -8.05 12.93
N SER A 170 4.20 -9.23 13.16
CA SER A 170 4.17 -10.33 12.18
C SER A 170 3.54 -9.96 10.83
N TYR A 171 2.74 -8.88 10.79
CA TYR A 171 2.06 -8.38 9.59
C TYR A 171 2.63 -7.06 9.06
N ASP A 172 3.73 -6.58 9.63
CA ASP A 172 4.41 -5.37 9.16
C ASP A 172 4.90 -5.53 7.70
N PRO A 173 5.02 -4.40 6.95
CA PRO A 173 5.55 -4.44 5.61
C PRO A 173 7.01 -4.89 5.58
N PHE A 174 7.37 -5.60 4.52
CA PHE A 174 8.76 -5.82 4.17
C PHE A 174 9.34 -4.58 3.47
N VAL A 175 10.50 -4.09 3.93
CA VAL A 175 11.08 -2.81 3.46
C VAL A 175 12.25 -3.08 2.54
N THR A 176 12.22 -2.51 1.33
CA THR A 176 13.24 -2.85 0.32
C THR A 176 14.51 -2.01 0.42
N GLY A 177 14.42 -0.76 0.89
CA GLY A 177 15.44 0.26 0.65
C GLY A 177 15.31 0.90 -0.73
N ASN A 178 16.24 1.80 -1.07
CA ASN A 178 16.22 2.55 -2.33
C ASN A 178 16.81 1.74 -3.51
N PRO A 179 16.00 1.35 -4.51
CA PRO A 179 16.46 0.56 -5.65
C PRO A 179 17.35 1.29 -6.66
N ASN A 180 17.52 2.61 -6.51
CA ASN A 180 18.36 3.43 -7.38
C ASN A 180 19.83 3.52 -6.90
N THR A 181 20.18 2.91 -5.76
CA THR A 181 21.56 2.90 -5.27
C THR A 181 22.43 1.93 -6.09
N LYS A 182 23.72 2.25 -6.27
CA LYS A 182 24.64 1.47 -7.13
C LYS A 182 24.80 0.01 -6.69
N ASP A 183 24.69 -0.26 -5.39
CA ASP A 183 24.80 -1.59 -4.79
C ASP A 183 23.50 -1.99 -4.09
N PHE A 184 22.36 -1.74 -4.76
CA PHE A 184 21.07 -2.07 -4.20
C PHE A 184 20.98 -3.57 -3.89
N SER A 185 20.86 -3.86 -2.59
CA SER A 185 20.46 -5.14 -2.06
C SER A 185 19.52 -4.86 -0.90
N VAL A 186 18.48 -5.67 -0.78
CA VAL A 186 17.59 -5.56 0.37
C VAL A 186 18.37 -6.05 1.58
N LYS A 187 18.51 -5.21 2.61
CA LYS A 187 19.31 -5.50 3.82
C LYS A 187 18.90 -6.81 4.49
N ASP A 188 17.62 -7.16 4.43
CA ASP A 188 17.05 -8.39 4.99
C ASP A 188 17.19 -9.62 4.07
N LEU A 189 17.72 -9.46 2.85
CA LEU A 189 17.99 -10.55 1.90
C LEU A 189 19.48 -10.95 1.82
N THR A 190 20.35 -10.17 2.44
CA THR A 190 21.78 -10.44 2.55
C THR A 190 22.06 -11.05 3.91
N LEU A 191 22.57 -12.29 3.94
CA LEU A 191 23.06 -12.91 5.17
C LEU A 191 24.13 -12.00 5.79
N PRO A 192 24.06 -11.68 7.09
CA PRO A 192 25.09 -10.88 7.74
C PRO A 192 26.45 -11.59 7.62
N LEU A 193 27.45 -10.89 7.07
CA LEU A 193 28.88 -11.18 7.16
C LEU A 193 29.28 -12.67 7.11
N GLY A 194 29.39 -13.23 5.90
CA GLY A 194 30.18 -14.45 5.64
C GLY A 194 29.58 -15.77 6.14
N LEU A 195 28.35 -15.77 6.64
CA LEU A 195 27.64 -17.00 7.02
C LEU A 195 27.15 -17.75 5.78
N THR A 196 27.45 -19.04 5.72
CA THR A 196 26.87 -19.96 4.74
C THR A 196 25.39 -20.22 5.08
N LEU A 197 24.60 -20.65 4.08
CA LEU A 197 23.20 -21.01 4.29
C LEU A 197 23.04 -22.12 5.34
N GLU A 198 23.99 -23.05 5.38
CA GLU A 198 24.05 -24.18 6.32
C GLU A 198 24.29 -23.70 7.77
N GLU A 199 25.16 -22.72 7.98
CA GLU A 199 25.40 -22.11 9.30
C GLU A 199 24.20 -21.31 9.79
N ALA A 200 23.53 -20.57 8.89
CA ALA A 200 22.28 -19.88 9.21
C ALA A 200 21.18 -20.87 9.61
N GLN A 201 21.02 -21.98 8.86
CA GLN A 201 20.08 -23.07 9.17
C GLN A 201 20.37 -23.72 10.52
N ALA A 202 21.64 -24.05 10.78
CA ALA A 202 22.08 -24.66 12.04
C ALA A 202 21.78 -23.75 13.24
N ARG A 203 21.95 -22.43 13.09
CA ARG A 203 21.64 -21.45 14.13
C ARG A 203 20.14 -21.33 14.39
N THR A 204 19.31 -21.27 13.34
CA THR A 204 17.85 -21.32 13.50
C THR A 204 17.38 -22.62 14.14
N HIS A 205 18.02 -23.76 13.83
CA HIS A 205 17.68 -25.05 14.43
C HIS A 205 18.04 -25.09 15.92
N LEU A 206 19.22 -24.59 16.29
CA LEU A 206 19.65 -24.45 17.68
C LEU A 206 18.77 -23.49 18.48
N LEU A 207 18.38 -22.35 17.90
CA LEU A 207 17.43 -21.42 18.51
C LEU A 207 16.09 -22.11 18.74
N ALA A 208 15.53 -22.77 17.72
CA ALA A 208 14.27 -23.51 17.85
C ALA A 208 14.32 -24.62 18.92
N MET A 209 15.47 -25.27 19.10
CA MET A 209 15.69 -26.24 20.18
C MET A 209 15.73 -25.57 21.56
N LEU A 210 16.42 -24.43 21.67
CA LEU A 210 16.51 -23.66 22.91
C LEU A 210 15.14 -23.09 23.30
N ASP A 211 14.42 -22.51 22.34
CA ASP A 211 13.06 -21.97 22.51
C ASP A 211 12.06 -23.08 22.86
N SER A 212 12.21 -24.27 22.25
CA SER A 212 11.41 -25.45 22.63
C SER A 212 11.71 -25.92 24.06
N ALA A 213 12.94 -25.73 24.57
CA ALA A 213 13.30 -26.03 25.94
C ALA A 213 12.80 -24.96 26.93
N PHE A 214 12.68 -23.70 26.51
CA PHE A 214 12.16 -22.58 27.31
C PHE A 214 10.69 -22.25 27.08
N LYS A 215 9.99 -23.00 26.23
CA LYS A 215 8.56 -22.80 25.88
C LYS A 215 7.60 -22.78 27.07
N ASN A 216 8.05 -23.30 28.21
CA ASN A 216 7.31 -23.31 29.47
C ASN A 216 7.63 -22.13 30.41
N VAL A 217 8.56 -21.23 30.05
CA VAL A 217 9.09 -20.20 30.96
C VAL A 217 8.52 -18.81 30.66
N GLU A 218 8.11 -18.47 29.44
CA GLU A 218 7.34 -17.23 29.18
C GLU A 218 6.70 -17.25 27.77
N GLN A 219 5.37 -17.36 27.70
CA GLN A 219 4.61 -17.13 26.46
C GLN A 219 4.46 -15.62 26.25
N SER A 220 5.47 -14.97 25.66
CA SER A 220 5.39 -13.56 25.29
C SER A 220 5.03 -13.43 23.80
N PRO A 221 3.93 -12.73 23.45
CA PRO A 221 3.54 -12.49 22.05
C PRO A 221 4.62 -11.82 21.19
N VAL A 222 5.57 -11.13 21.83
CA VAL A 222 6.71 -10.49 21.16
C VAL A 222 7.69 -11.54 20.61
N ILE A 223 7.98 -12.60 21.38
CA ILE A 223 8.92 -13.65 20.98
C ILE A 223 8.37 -14.45 19.80
N ASP A 224 7.09 -14.84 19.86
CA ASP A 224 6.43 -15.55 18.76
C ASP A 224 6.43 -14.74 17.45
N SER A 225 6.25 -13.41 17.54
CA SER A 225 6.29 -12.53 16.37
C SER A 225 7.68 -12.40 15.74
N MET A 226 8.72 -12.41 16.58
CA MET A 226 10.11 -12.38 16.10
C MET A 226 10.45 -13.68 15.37
N ASP A 227 10.05 -14.83 15.90
CA ASP A 227 10.29 -16.15 15.28
C ASP A 227 9.62 -16.28 13.92
N GLU A 228 8.37 -15.82 13.78
CA GLU A 228 7.69 -15.80 12.49
C GLU A 228 8.40 -14.87 11.49
N PHE A 229 8.84 -13.71 11.94
CA PHE A 229 9.56 -12.75 11.10
C PHE A 229 10.88 -13.34 10.61
N TYR A 230 11.67 -13.95 11.49
CA TYR A 230 12.93 -14.61 11.14
C TYR A 230 12.72 -15.78 10.17
N ARG A 231 11.67 -16.59 10.37
CA ARG A 231 11.34 -17.69 9.46
C ARG A 231 11.00 -17.19 8.05
N LYS A 232 10.18 -16.14 7.94
CA LYS A 232 9.82 -15.50 6.65
C LYS A 232 11.05 -14.91 5.96
N ALA A 233 11.92 -14.24 6.71
CA ALA A 233 13.18 -13.70 6.18
C ALA A 233 14.09 -14.83 5.66
N PHE A 234 14.21 -15.92 6.41
CA PHE A 234 15.00 -17.08 6.00
C PHE A 234 14.48 -17.74 4.72
N GLU A 235 13.15 -17.93 4.59
CA GLU A 235 12.52 -18.43 3.37
C GLU A 235 12.82 -17.52 2.16
N LEU A 236 12.77 -16.20 2.37
CA LEU A 236 13.04 -15.21 1.34
C LEU A 236 14.50 -15.25 0.86
N ILE A 237 15.46 -15.35 1.80
CA ILE A 237 16.90 -15.48 1.50
C ILE A 237 17.18 -16.81 0.80
N SER A 238 16.49 -17.87 1.20
CA SER A 238 16.75 -19.23 0.69
C SER A 238 16.15 -19.46 -0.69
N SER A 239 15.11 -18.71 -1.08
CA SER A 239 14.40 -18.86 -2.35
C SER A 239 15.11 -18.15 -3.51
N PRO A 240 15.59 -18.88 -4.54
CA PRO A 240 16.15 -18.26 -5.75
C PRO A 240 15.11 -17.40 -6.49
N ALA A 241 13.83 -17.77 -6.42
CA ALA A 241 12.75 -17.00 -7.03
C ALA A 241 12.55 -15.65 -6.34
N ALA A 242 12.61 -15.62 -5.00
CA ALA A 242 12.51 -14.38 -4.25
C ALA A 242 13.70 -13.46 -4.52
N LYS A 243 14.93 -13.98 -4.50
CA LYS A 243 16.13 -13.19 -4.84
C LYS A 243 16.04 -12.53 -6.22
N ARG A 244 15.58 -13.27 -7.23
CA ARG A 244 15.35 -12.70 -8.57
C ARG A 244 14.28 -11.62 -8.55
N ALA A 245 13.19 -11.80 -7.80
CA ALA A 245 12.12 -10.80 -7.74
C ALA A 245 12.59 -9.43 -7.22
N PHE A 246 13.53 -9.41 -6.26
CA PHE A 246 14.12 -8.16 -5.74
C PHE A 246 15.31 -7.64 -6.55
N ASN A 247 15.85 -8.41 -7.49
CA ASN A 247 16.98 -8.02 -8.31
C ASN A 247 16.55 -7.12 -9.48
N ILE A 248 16.53 -5.80 -9.25
CA ILE A 248 16.23 -4.80 -10.30
C ILE A 248 17.31 -4.75 -11.40
N GLY A 249 18.52 -5.26 -11.14
CA GLY A 249 19.60 -5.32 -12.13
C GLY A 249 19.35 -6.28 -13.29
N GLU A 250 18.38 -7.19 -13.17
CA GLU A 250 17.96 -8.06 -14.28
C GLU A 250 17.06 -7.34 -15.30
N GLU A 251 16.55 -6.15 -15.00
CA GLU A 251 15.74 -5.39 -15.94
C GLU A 251 16.61 -4.73 -17.03
N PRO A 252 16.14 -4.68 -18.29
CA PRO A 252 16.86 -4.01 -19.35
C PRO A 252 17.13 -2.54 -19.02
N GLU A 253 18.34 -2.05 -19.28
CA GLU A 253 18.73 -0.66 -18.98
C GLU A 253 17.77 0.37 -19.57
N LYS A 254 17.29 0.13 -20.81
CA LYS A 254 16.28 0.98 -21.45
C LYS A 254 14.99 1.08 -20.62
N LEU A 255 14.51 -0.02 -20.06
CA LEU A 255 13.29 -0.02 -19.24
C LEU A 255 13.52 0.76 -17.93
N ARG A 256 14.72 0.62 -17.35
CA ARG A 256 15.11 1.39 -16.16
C ARG A 256 15.16 2.89 -16.46
N ASP A 257 15.64 3.27 -17.64
CA ASP A 257 15.67 4.66 -18.09
C ASP A 257 14.27 5.20 -18.39
N ASP A 258 13.38 4.39 -18.98
CA ASP A 258 11.99 4.75 -19.26
C ASP A 258 11.18 5.06 -17.99
N TYR A 259 11.48 4.36 -16.89
CA TYR A 259 10.93 4.64 -15.55
C TYR A 259 11.62 5.81 -14.84
N GLY A 260 12.79 6.25 -15.33
CA GLY A 260 13.61 7.28 -14.69
C GLY A 260 14.56 6.72 -13.62
N ARG A 261 15.81 7.19 -13.62
CA ARG A 261 16.86 6.85 -12.63
C ARG A 261 16.71 7.65 -11.35
N THR A 262 15.52 7.61 -10.78
CA THR A 262 15.19 8.24 -9.50
C THR A 262 14.70 7.19 -8.51
N THR A 263 14.61 7.57 -7.24
CA THR A 263 14.11 6.68 -6.17
C THR A 263 12.69 6.20 -6.47
N VAL A 264 11.83 7.08 -6.99
CA VAL A 264 10.42 6.77 -7.27
C VAL A 264 10.28 5.96 -8.55
N GLY A 265 10.99 6.33 -9.60
CA GLY A 265 10.99 5.63 -10.88
C GLY A 265 11.46 4.19 -10.74
N GLN A 266 12.64 4.00 -10.15
CA GLN A 266 13.15 2.65 -9.86
C GLN A 266 12.29 1.93 -8.81
N GLY A 267 11.67 2.66 -7.88
CA GLY A 267 10.73 2.11 -6.90
C GLY A 267 9.47 1.54 -7.54
N ALA A 268 8.88 2.25 -8.51
CA ALA A 268 7.73 1.79 -9.28
C ALA A 268 8.08 0.57 -10.15
N LEU A 269 9.28 0.54 -10.74
CA LEU A 269 9.77 -0.61 -11.50
C LEU A 269 9.94 -1.85 -10.60
N LEU A 270 10.56 -1.68 -9.43
CA LEU A 270 10.68 -2.75 -8.45
C LEU A 270 9.30 -3.24 -7.98
N ALA A 271 8.38 -2.32 -7.67
CA ALA A 271 7.02 -2.66 -7.29
C ALA A 271 6.33 -3.52 -8.36
N ARG A 272 6.44 -3.14 -9.64
CA ARG A 272 5.90 -3.92 -10.76
C ARG A 272 6.47 -5.34 -10.77
N ARG A 273 7.80 -5.49 -10.69
CA ARG A 273 8.47 -6.79 -10.71
C ARG A 273 8.04 -7.69 -9.53
N LEU A 274 7.89 -7.08 -8.35
CA LEU A 274 7.44 -7.78 -7.15
C LEU A 274 5.99 -8.27 -7.26
N ILE A 275 5.10 -7.43 -7.78
CA ILE A 275 3.70 -7.81 -8.03
C ILE A 275 3.62 -8.94 -9.06
N GLU A 276 4.39 -8.85 -10.16
CA GLU A 276 4.47 -9.91 -11.18
C GLU A 276 5.00 -11.24 -10.59
N SER A 277 5.85 -11.17 -9.57
CA SER A 277 6.44 -12.35 -8.91
C SER A 277 5.54 -12.98 -7.84
N GLY A 278 4.54 -12.23 -7.34
CA GLY A 278 3.53 -12.74 -6.39
C GLY A 278 3.29 -11.88 -5.15
N VAL A 279 3.93 -10.71 -5.01
CA VAL A 279 3.56 -9.75 -3.96
C VAL A 279 2.12 -9.28 -4.21
N ARG A 280 1.34 -9.15 -3.14
CA ARG A 280 -0.08 -8.75 -3.24
C ARG A 280 -0.23 -7.23 -3.25
N LEU A 281 0.52 -6.54 -2.40
CA LEU A 281 0.48 -5.08 -2.32
C LEU A 281 1.89 -4.50 -2.19
N ALA A 282 2.20 -3.49 -3.01
CA ALA A 282 3.43 -2.73 -2.92
C ALA A 282 3.11 -1.24 -2.80
N THR A 283 3.68 -0.56 -1.81
CA THR A 283 3.57 0.90 -1.65
C THR A 283 4.90 1.57 -1.97
N VAL A 284 4.88 2.51 -2.91
CA VAL A 284 6.03 3.34 -3.28
C VAL A 284 5.80 4.74 -2.72
N PHE A 285 6.61 5.11 -1.74
CA PHE A 285 6.61 6.46 -1.17
C PHE A 285 7.47 7.40 -2.01
N HIS A 286 6.87 8.52 -2.39
CA HIS A 286 7.53 9.65 -3.01
C HIS A 286 7.45 10.86 -2.07
N GLY A 287 8.52 11.16 -1.36
CA GLY A 287 8.59 12.30 -0.42
C GLY A 287 8.87 13.64 -1.10
N GLY A 288 8.75 14.71 -0.32
CA GLY A 288 9.09 16.08 -0.74
C GLY A 288 7.88 16.97 -1.05
N TYR A 289 6.65 16.45 -1.01
CA TYR A 289 5.45 17.23 -1.31
C TYR A 289 5.01 18.19 -0.21
N ASP A 290 5.69 18.18 0.95
CA ASP A 290 5.51 19.19 2.00
C ASP A 290 6.14 20.51 1.53
N THR A 291 5.35 21.25 0.77
CA THR A 291 5.80 22.41 -0.02
C THR A 291 5.22 23.72 0.53
N HIS A 292 4.95 23.79 1.83
CA HIS A 292 4.44 24.99 2.51
C HIS A 292 5.27 26.25 2.25
N VAL A 293 6.56 26.07 1.93
CA VAL A 293 7.49 27.13 1.54
C VAL A 293 8.00 26.87 0.14
N ASN A 294 8.11 27.93 -0.69
CA ASN A 294 8.59 27.84 -2.08
C ASN A 294 7.78 26.86 -2.96
N HIS A 295 6.46 26.76 -2.73
CA HIS A 295 5.59 25.79 -3.38
C HIS A 295 5.80 25.63 -4.89
N GLU A 296 5.78 26.74 -5.64
CA GLU A 296 5.92 26.71 -7.10
C GLU A 296 7.26 26.12 -7.56
N LYS A 297 8.34 26.40 -6.83
CA LYS A 297 9.70 25.94 -7.17
C LYS A 297 9.89 24.46 -6.85
N LEU A 298 9.27 23.97 -5.78
CA LEU A 298 9.40 22.58 -5.34
C LEU A 298 8.45 21.63 -6.10
N THR A 299 7.25 22.09 -6.44
CA THR A 299 6.22 21.25 -7.06
C THR A 299 6.58 20.83 -8.49
N GLN A 300 7.21 21.71 -9.27
CA GLN A 300 7.59 21.41 -10.66
C GLN A 300 8.50 20.17 -10.80
N PRO A 301 9.67 20.09 -10.12
CA PRO A 301 10.52 18.90 -10.23
C PRO A 301 9.86 17.64 -9.66
N LEU A 302 9.10 17.75 -8.57
CA LEU A 302 8.40 16.60 -7.96
C LEU A 302 7.34 16.01 -8.89
N LEU A 303 6.52 16.83 -9.54
CA LEU A 303 5.52 16.34 -10.47
C LEU A 303 6.12 15.90 -11.81
N SER A 304 7.22 16.52 -12.23
CA SER A 304 7.97 16.06 -13.42
C SER A 304 8.59 14.67 -13.22
N GLU A 305 9.02 14.33 -12.00
CA GLU A 305 9.51 12.98 -11.67
C GLU A 305 8.37 11.95 -11.62
N PHE A 306 7.16 12.37 -11.24
CA PHE A 306 5.98 11.50 -11.17
C PHE A 306 5.33 11.23 -12.54
N ASP A 307 5.38 12.19 -13.49
CA ASP A 307 4.69 12.15 -14.79
C ASP A 307 5.32 11.24 -15.86
#